data_AF-A0A9E6C960-F1
#
_entry.id   AF-A0A9E6C960-F1
#
_cell.length_a   1.000
_cell.length_b   1.000
_cell.length_c   1.000
_cell.angle_alpha   90.00
_cell.angle_beta   90.00
_cell.angle_gamma   90.00
#
_symmetry.space_group_name_H-M   'P 1'
#
loop_
_entity.id
_entity.type
_entity.pdbx_description
1 polymer ?
#
loop_
_entity_poly.entity_id
_entity_poly.type
_entity_poly.pdbx_seq_one_letter_code
_entity_poly.pdbx_strand_id
1 'polypeptide(L)'
;EEIEFYDTFSGCSSIYETWLGSYHGTNIHNKFNIKVNKYTVKTISLNSILRMVDKIDVLKIDIEGAEYLIFKNLDENLFKKKVRLIVMELHNLDGKWTSAKQLLQYLEKLGFKLTRPVKFAENAPCITVSLENALANPSLEARSSS
;
A
#
# COMPACT_ATOMS: atom_id res chain seq x y z
N GLU A 1 10.81 -4.95 13.99
CA GLU A 1 10.12 -3.75 14.51
C GLU A 1 8.83 -4.22 15.17
N GLU A 2 8.20 -3.42 16.02
CA GLU A 2 6.88 -3.73 16.59
C GLU A 2 5.90 -2.65 16.14
N ILE A 3 4.73 -3.07 15.65
CA ILE A 3 3.66 -2.18 15.22
C ILE A 3 2.44 -2.48 16.11
N GLU A 4 1.83 -1.43 16.65
CA GLU A 4 0.58 -1.54 17.40
C GLU A 4 -0.61 -1.60 16.44
N PHE A 5 -1.46 -2.60 16.65
CA PHE A 5 -2.71 -2.79 15.91
C PHE A 5 -3.92 -2.57 16.83
N TYR A 6 -5.01 -2.06 16.25
CA TYR A 6 -6.24 -1.69 16.94
C TYR A 6 -7.42 -2.45 16.34
N ASP A 7 -8.14 -3.22 17.15
CA ASP A 7 -9.34 -3.95 16.73
C ASP A 7 -10.58 -3.35 17.39
N THR A 8 -11.58 -2.98 16.58
CA THR A 8 -12.92 -2.64 17.05
C THR A 8 -13.82 -3.85 16.86
N PHE A 9 -14.45 -4.29 17.95
CA PHE A 9 -15.33 -5.46 17.99
C PHE A 9 -16.60 -5.29 17.14
N SER A 10 -16.46 -5.34 15.81
CA SER A 10 -17.55 -5.52 14.84
C SER A 10 -16.95 -6.26 13.64
N GLY A 11 -17.24 -7.55 13.56
CA GLY A 11 -16.60 -8.50 12.65
C GLY A 11 -16.54 -8.03 11.19
N CYS A 12 -15.31 -7.88 10.70
CA CYS A 12 -14.92 -7.51 9.34
C CYS A 12 -15.00 -6.00 9.05
N SER A 13 -14.01 -5.26 9.55
CA SER A 13 -13.51 -4.04 8.91
C SER A 13 -12.00 -4.02 9.15
N SER A 14 -11.22 -3.83 8.10
CA SER A 14 -9.77 -3.99 8.16
C SER A 14 -9.13 -3.17 9.29
N ILE A 15 -8.04 -3.71 9.84
CA ILE A 15 -7.36 -3.16 11.03
C ILE A 15 -6.93 -1.69 10.82
N TYR A 16 -6.65 -1.31 9.57
CA TYR A 16 -6.24 0.05 9.22
C TYR A 16 -7.40 0.98 8.82
N GLU A 17 -8.45 0.49 8.13
CA GLU A 17 -9.65 1.30 7.86
C GLU A 17 -10.35 1.73 9.15
N THR A 18 -10.38 0.84 10.14
CA THR A 18 -10.84 1.12 11.51
C THR A 18 -10.07 2.29 12.15
N TRP A 19 -8.77 2.40 11.89
CA TRP A 19 -7.91 3.46 12.43
C TRP A 19 -8.10 4.80 11.70
N LEU A 20 -8.30 4.81 10.38
CA LEU A 20 -8.59 6.05 9.64
C LEU A 20 -10.01 6.58 9.87
N GLY A 21 -11.00 5.68 10.02
CA GLY A 21 -12.33 6.03 10.51
C GLY A 21 -12.28 6.69 11.90
N SER A 22 -11.31 6.29 12.73
CA SER A 22 -11.03 6.90 14.03
C SER A 22 -10.29 8.24 13.94
N TYR A 23 -9.46 8.48 12.92
CA TYR A 23 -8.74 9.75 12.72
C TYR A 23 -9.61 10.86 12.13
N HIS A 24 -10.63 10.54 11.33
CA HIS A 24 -11.74 11.47 11.03
C HIS A 24 -12.79 11.55 12.16
N GLY A 25 -12.58 10.75 13.21
CA GLY A 25 -13.54 10.45 14.25
C GLY A 25 -12.97 10.62 15.65
N THR A 26 -12.23 11.71 15.92
CA THR A 26 -11.89 12.11 17.30
C THR A 26 -13.16 12.37 18.16
N ASN A 27 -14.35 12.32 17.56
CA ASN A 27 -15.64 12.43 18.24
C ASN A 27 -16.48 11.14 18.35
N ILE A 28 -16.10 10.00 17.76
CA ILE A 28 -16.88 8.74 17.87
C ILE A 28 -16.47 7.89 19.09
N HIS A 29 -15.18 7.88 19.44
CA HIS A 29 -14.68 7.12 20.60
C HIS A 29 -15.31 7.55 21.92
N ASN A 30 -15.46 8.87 22.13
CA ASN A 30 -16.12 9.41 23.33
C ASN A 30 -17.66 9.28 23.30
N LYS A 31 -18.26 9.09 22.11
CA LYS A 31 -19.72 9.08 21.96
C LYS A 31 -20.34 7.68 22.07
N PHE A 32 -19.57 6.61 21.80
CA PHE A 32 -20.10 5.24 21.71
C PHE A 32 -19.44 4.20 22.62
N ASN A 33 -18.47 4.56 23.47
CA ASN A 33 -17.83 3.67 24.45
C ASN A 33 -17.32 2.35 23.84
N ILE A 34 -16.74 2.43 22.63
CA ILE A 34 -16.26 1.26 21.89
C ILE A 34 -14.97 0.77 22.56
N LYS A 35 -14.99 -0.47 23.09
CA LYS A 35 -13.77 -1.13 23.58
C LYS A 35 -12.88 -1.47 22.39
N VAL A 36 -11.73 -0.81 22.31
CA VAL A 36 -10.68 -1.12 21.33
C VAL A 36 -9.68 -2.05 22.00
N ASN A 37 -9.48 -3.23 21.44
CA ASN A 37 -8.43 -4.13 21.88
C ASN A 37 -7.12 -3.77 21.16
N LYS A 38 -6.03 -3.67 21.92
CA LYS A 38 -4.69 -3.43 21.38
C LYS A 38 -3.91 -4.73 21.34
N TYR A 39 -3.24 -4.97 20.22
CA TYR A 39 -2.34 -6.11 20.08
C TYR A 39 -1.01 -5.65 19.49
N THR A 40 0.08 -6.08 20.12
CA THR A 40 1.43 -5.90 19.58
C THR A 40 1.79 -7.13 18.77
N VAL A 41 2.17 -6.92 17.52
CA VAL A 41 2.61 -7.99 16.63
C VAL A 41 4.04 -7.68 16.18
N LYS A 42 4.90 -8.70 16.19
CA LYS A 42 6.26 -8.59 15.65
C LYS A 42 6.19 -8.43 14.14
N THR A 43 6.89 -7.43 13.60
CA THR A 43 6.91 -7.15 12.17
C THR A 43 8.32 -7.21 11.61
N ILE A 44 8.39 -7.51 10.31
CA ILE A 44 9.59 -7.43 9.49
C ILE A 44 9.40 -6.33 8.44
N SER A 45 10.41 -5.50 8.23
CA SER A 45 10.35 -4.43 7.23
C SER A 45 10.52 -5.00 5.82
N LEU A 46 9.96 -4.30 4.82
CA LEU A 46 10.20 -4.64 3.42
C LEU A 46 11.70 -4.56 3.08
N ASN A 47 12.43 -3.60 3.64
CA ASN A 47 13.89 -3.50 3.49
C ASN A 47 14.63 -4.75 3.96
N SER A 48 14.22 -5.33 5.09
CA SER A 48 14.80 -6.57 5.60
C SER A 48 14.57 -7.72 4.62
N ILE A 49 13.35 -7.85 4.10
CA ILE A 49 13.00 -8.88 3.10
C ILE A 49 13.84 -8.68 1.83
N LEU A 50 13.95 -7.44 1.33
CA LEU A 50 14.76 -7.13 0.15
C LEU A 50 16.23 -7.52 0.32
N ARG A 51 16.79 -7.47 1.53
CA ARG A 51 18.18 -7.89 1.78
C ARG A 51 18.33 -9.41 1.86
N MET A 52 17.25 -10.14 2.14
CA MET A 52 17.24 -11.60 2.29
C MET A 52 17.08 -12.38 0.98
N VAL A 53 16.56 -11.73 -0.07
CA VAL A 53 16.28 -12.37 -1.36
C VAL A 53 17.04 -11.70 -2.49
N ASP A 54 17.51 -12.44 -3.49
CA ASP A 54 18.31 -11.87 -4.58
C ASP A 54 17.46 -11.06 -5.56
N LYS A 55 16.32 -11.61 -5.96
CA LYS A 55 15.39 -11.01 -6.92
C LYS A 55 13.95 -11.36 -6.55
N ILE A 56 13.04 -10.45 -6.84
CA ILE A 56 11.59 -10.60 -6.66
C ILE A 56 10.94 -10.41 -8.02
N ASP A 57 10.56 -11.51 -8.65
CA ASP A 57 9.84 -11.45 -9.93
C ASP A 57 8.44 -10.87 -9.78
N VAL A 58 7.78 -11.16 -8.66
CA VAL A 58 6.44 -10.64 -8.33
C VAL A 58 6.37 -10.30 -6.84
N LEU A 59 6.04 -9.05 -6.54
CA LEU A 59 5.72 -8.57 -5.20
C LEU A 59 4.20 -8.35 -5.11
N LYS A 60 3.48 -9.27 -4.44
CA LYS A 60 2.07 -9.06 -4.11
C LYS A 60 1.96 -8.21 -2.83
N ILE A 61 1.13 -7.18 -2.84
CA ILE A 61 0.85 -6.31 -1.70
C ILE A 61 -0.65 -6.21 -1.52
N ASP A 62 -1.14 -6.68 -0.40
CA ASP A 62 -2.54 -6.76 -0.05
C ASP A 62 -2.56 -6.75 1.48
N ILE A 63 -2.58 -5.52 2.03
CA ILE A 63 -2.38 -5.28 3.46
C ILE A 63 -3.47 -4.38 4.03
N GLU A 64 -4.65 -4.44 3.40
CA GLU A 64 -5.91 -3.98 3.99
C GLU A 64 -5.84 -2.50 4.43
N GLY A 65 -5.30 -1.65 3.57
CA GLY A 65 -5.22 -0.19 3.75
C GLY A 65 -3.87 0.34 4.25
N ALA A 66 -2.99 -0.54 4.73
CA ALA A 66 -1.68 -0.12 5.24
C ALA A 66 -0.61 0.06 4.14
N GLU A 67 -0.97 0.08 2.85
CA GLU A 67 -0.02 0.06 1.72
C GLU A 67 1.01 1.19 1.81
N TYR A 68 0.61 2.39 2.20
CA TYR A 68 1.50 3.55 2.35
C TYR A 68 2.65 3.32 3.32
N LEU A 69 2.39 2.56 4.39
CA LEU A 69 3.33 2.42 5.50
C LEU A 69 4.54 1.57 5.11
N ILE A 70 4.36 0.55 4.28
CA ILE A 70 5.46 -0.33 3.86
C ILE A 70 6.47 0.35 2.93
N PHE A 71 6.07 1.43 2.27
CA PHE A 71 6.94 2.25 1.42
C PHE A 71 7.63 3.38 2.18
N LYS A 72 7.24 3.63 3.44
CA LYS A 72 7.89 4.63 4.29
C LYS A 72 9.30 4.14 4.66
N ASN A 73 10.31 4.96 4.37
CA ASN A 73 11.73 4.64 4.57
C ASN A 73 12.24 3.44 3.73
N LEU A 74 11.62 3.18 2.58
CA LEU A 74 12.09 2.17 1.63
C LEU A 74 13.51 2.49 1.12
N ASP A 75 14.37 1.48 1.04
CA ASP A 75 15.64 1.54 0.32
C ASP A 75 15.34 1.48 -1.19
N GLU A 76 15.05 2.64 -1.77
CA GLU A 76 14.61 2.80 -3.16
C GLU A 76 15.56 2.15 -4.16
N ASN A 77 16.86 2.28 -3.94
CA ASN A 77 17.88 1.71 -4.83
C ASN A 77 17.87 0.19 -4.80
N LEU A 78 17.74 -0.40 -3.61
CA LEU A 78 17.64 -1.84 -3.47
C LEU A 78 16.32 -2.36 -4.06
N PHE A 79 15.21 -1.68 -3.76
CA PHE A 79 13.88 -2.04 -4.24
C PHE A 79 13.82 -2.08 -5.78
N LYS A 80 14.27 -1.00 -6.43
CA LYS A 80 14.32 -0.89 -7.90
C LYS A 80 15.16 -1.97 -8.56
N LYS A 81 16.24 -2.41 -7.92
CA LYS A 81 17.12 -3.45 -8.48
C LYS A 81 16.52 -4.84 -8.36
N LYS A 82 15.72 -5.09 -7.32
CA LYS A 82 15.26 -6.44 -6.97
C LYS A 82 13.85 -6.74 -7.47
N VAL A 83 12.96 -5.76 -7.53
CA VAL A 83 11.54 -5.99 -7.85
C VAL A 83 11.27 -5.76 -9.33
N ARG A 84 10.72 -6.79 -10.01
CA ARG A 84 10.32 -6.71 -11.43
C ARG A 84 8.86 -6.29 -11.60
N LEU A 85 7.93 -6.98 -10.94
CA LEU A 85 6.50 -6.72 -11.03
C LEU A 85 5.90 -6.52 -9.63
N ILE A 86 5.07 -5.50 -9.49
CA ILE A 86 4.24 -5.26 -8.31
C ILE A 86 2.80 -5.58 -8.69
N VAL A 87 2.11 -6.36 -7.86
CA VAL A 87 0.66 -6.54 -7.93
C VAL A 87 0.12 -6.08 -6.58
N MET A 88 -0.69 -5.02 -6.59
CA MET A 88 -1.11 -4.38 -5.35
C MET A 88 -2.60 -4.09 -5.35
N GLU A 89 -3.25 -4.31 -4.22
CA GLU A 89 -4.57 -3.77 -3.94
C GLU A 89 -4.43 -2.39 -3.28
N LEU A 90 -5.01 -1.37 -3.91
CA LEU A 90 -5.05 -0.02 -3.38
C LEU A 90 -6.41 0.22 -2.75
N HIS A 91 -6.42 0.70 -1.51
CA HIS A 91 -7.63 1.03 -0.77
C HIS A 91 -8.00 2.52 -0.88
N ASN A 92 -9.30 2.82 -0.98
CA ASN A 92 -9.86 4.18 -1.07
C ASN A 92 -10.14 4.76 0.33
N LEU A 93 -9.08 5.00 1.09
CA LEU A 93 -9.16 5.32 2.50
C LEU A 93 -9.81 6.67 2.84
N ASP A 94 -9.85 7.58 1.86
CA ASP A 94 -10.36 8.96 2.02
C ASP A 94 -11.57 9.26 1.11
N GLY A 95 -12.11 8.23 0.44
CA GLY A 95 -13.18 8.36 -0.56
C GLY A 95 -12.77 9.12 -1.83
N LYS A 96 -11.52 9.58 -1.95
CA LYS A 96 -11.03 10.44 -3.03
C LYS A 96 -9.80 9.86 -3.74
N TRP A 97 -9.33 8.71 -3.30
CA TRP A 97 -8.14 8.03 -3.79
C TRP A 97 -6.86 8.87 -3.65
N THR A 98 -6.79 9.84 -2.72
CA THR A 98 -5.64 10.76 -2.64
C THR A 98 -4.37 9.99 -2.33
N SER A 99 -4.41 9.15 -1.28
CA SER A 99 -3.29 8.31 -0.92
C SER A 99 -2.97 7.39 -2.11
N ALA A 100 -3.94 6.63 -2.65
CA ALA A 100 -3.75 5.74 -3.81
C ALA A 100 -2.95 6.37 -4.95
N LYS A 101 -3.34 7.58 -5.34
CA LYS A 101 -2.68 8.35 -6.39
C LYS A 101 -1.26 8.76 -6.00
N GLN A 102 -1.03 9.18 -4.75
CA GLN A 102 0.31 9.54 -4.25
C GLN A 102 1.26 8.34 -4.26
N LEU A 103 0.80 7.14 -3.86
CA LEU A 103 1.64 5.94 -3.92
C LEU A 103 1.97 5.55 -5.37
N LEU A 104 0.99 5.62 -6.28
CA LEU A 104 1.26 5.37 -7.69
C LEU A 104 2.27 6.35 -8.27
N GLN A 105 2.16 7.65 -7.98
CA GLN A 105 3.14 8.66 -8.39
C GLN A 105 4.52 8.41 -7.79
N TYR A 106 4.58 7.95 -6.53
CA TYR A 106 5.83 7.58 -5.89
C TYR A 106 6.50 6.39 -6.60
N LEU A 107 5.75 5.32 -6.86
CA LEU A 107 6.24 4.14 -7.58
C LEU A 107 6.65 4.47 -9.02
N GLU A 108 5.94 5.38 -9.68
CA GLU A 108 6.29 5.87 -11.01
C GLU A 108 7.64 6.58 -11.03
N LYS A 109 7.92 7.44 -10.03
CA LYS A 109 9.24 8.08 -9.86
C LYS A 109 10.35 7.06 -9.63
N LEU A 110 10.04 5.90 -9.06
CA LEU A 110 10.99 4.80 -8.90
C LEU A 110 11.22 4.01 -10.19
N GLY A 111 10.46 4.27 -11.26
CA GLY A 111 10.58 3.60 -12.56
C GLY A 111 9.56 2.48 -12.78
N PHE A 112 8.54 2.35 -11.93
CA PHE A 112 7.48 1.37 -12.10
C PHE A 112 6.31 1.97 -12.88
N LYS A 113 5.85 1.29 -13.93
CA LYS A 113 4.75 1.77 -14.78
C LYS A 113 3.55 0.85 -14.67
N LEU A 114 2.36 1.43 -14.62
CA LEU A 114 1.12 0.68 -14.71
C LEU A 114 1.12 -0.17 -15.99
N THR A 115 0.85 -1.47 -15.87
CA THR A 115 0.78 -2.38 -17.02
C THR A 115 -0.49 -2.18 -17.85
N ARG A 116 -1.50 -1.53 -17.26
CA ARG A 116 -2.77 -1.18 -17.89
C ARG A 116 -3.33 0.10 -17.27
N PRO A 117 -4.13 0.88 -18.02
CA PRO A 117 -4.88 2.00 -17.45
C PRO A 117 -5.77 1.55 -16.29
N VAL A 118 -5.89 2.41 -15.28
CA VAL A 118 -6.69 2.15 -14.07
C VAL A 118 -7.78 3.21 -13.98
N LYS A 119 -9.01 2.78 -13.68
CA LYS A 119 -10.14 3.67 -13.42
C LYS A 119 -10.42 3.71 -11.92
N PHE A 120 -10.42 4.90 -11.35
CA PHE A 120 -10.77 5.14 -9.95
C PHE A 120 -12.26 5.49 -9.88
N ALA A 121 -13.08 4.54 -9.41
CA ALA A 121 -14.49 4.81 -9.13
C ALA A 121 -14.63 5.38 -7.72
N GLU A 122 -15.37 6.48 -7.55
CA GLU A 122 -15.51 7.18 -6.25
C GLU A 122 -16.05 6.25 -5.14
N ASN A 123 -16.94 5.32 -5.49
CA ASN A 123 -17.59 4.41 -4.54
C ASN A 123 -16.91 3.03 -4.42
N ALA A 124 -15.80 2.78 -5.14
CA ALA A 124 -15.10 1.51 -5.01
C ALA A 124 -14.22 1.53 -3.74
N PRO A 125 -14.26 0.48 -2.90
CA PRO A 125 -13.46 0.41 -1.67
C PRO A 125 -11.98 0.16 -1.97
N CYS A 126 -11.69 -0.65 -2.99
CA CYS A 126 -10.35 -0.99 -3.40
C CYS A 126 -10.25 -1.23 -4.92
N ILE A 127 -9.03 -1.21 -5.45
CA ILE A 127 -8.72 -1.59 -6.83
C ILE A 127 -7.40 -2.35 -6.91
N THR A 128 -7.34 -3.36 -7.77
CA THR A 128 -6.08 -4.06 -8.06
C THR A 128 -5.33 -3.44 -9.23
N VAL A 129 -4.09 -3.05 -8.96
CA VAL A 129 -3.15 -2.51 -9.95
C VAL A 129 -1.99 -3.46 -10.16
N SER A 130 -1.33 -3.32 -11.31
CA SER A 130 -0.08 -4.01 -11.59
C SER A 130 0.91 -3.03 -12.18
N LEU A 131 2.13 -3.00 -11.65
CA LEU A 131 3.18 -2.11 -12.09
C LEU A 131 4.45 -2.89 -12.43
N GLU A 132 4.96 -2.72 -13.64
CA GLU A 132 6.21 -3.34 -14.09
C GLU A 132 7.36 -2.33 -14.06
N ASN A 133 8.52 -2.79 -13.61
CA ASN A 133 9.73 -2.00 -13.57
C ASN A 133 10.27 -1.77 -14.99
N ALA A 134 10.26 -0.51 -15.44
CA ALA A 134 10.73 -0.14 -16.78
C ALA A 134 12.23 -0.44 -16.99
N LEU A 135 13.04 -0.42 -15.92
CA LEU A 135 14.46 -0.81 -15.99
C LEU A 135 14.65 -2.30 -16.28
N ALA A 136 13.67 -3.13 -15.89
CA ALA A 136 13.68 -4.56 -16.17
C ALA A 136 13.07 -4.89 -17.55
N ASN A 137 12.38 -3.93 -18.19
CA ASN A 137 11.75 -4.10 -19.50
C ASN A 137 11.84 -2.80 -20.34
N PRO A 138 12.94 -2.62 -21.11
CA PRO A 138 13.21 -1.38 -21.86
C PRO A 138 12.13 -0.99 -22.87
N SER A 139 11.31 -1.95 -23.33
CA SER A 139 10.20 -1.68 -24.26
C SER A 139 9.10 -0.79 -23.67
N LEU A 140 9.00 -0.72 -22.34
CA LEU A 140 8.07 0.16 -21.63
C LEU A 140 8.56 1.61 -21.51
N GLU A 141 9.85 1.89 -21.69
CA GLU A 141 10.35 3.28 -21.73
C GLU A 141 9.88 4.02 -22.97
N ALA A 142 9.82 3.34 -24.12
CA ALA A 142 9.42 3.94 -25.39
C ALA A 142 7.95 4.40 -25.44
N ARG A 143 7.07 3.82 -24.60
CA ARG A 143 5.61 4.10 -24.62
C ARG A 143 5.17 5.33 -23.82
N SER A 144 6.05 5.91 -22.99
CA SER A 144 5.73 7.08 -22.15
C SER A 144 6.16 8.42 -22.75
N SER A 145 6.77 8.40 -23.93
CA SER A 145 7.31 9.59 -24.62
C SER A 145 6.41 10.04 -25.78
N SER A 146 5.13 9.63 -25.78
CA SER A 146 4.16 9.80 -26.88
C SER A 146 3.00 10.69 -26.47
#